data_AF-A0A930R7T4-F1
#
_entry.id   AF-A0A930R7T4-F1
#
_cell.length_a   1.000
_cell.length_b   1.000
_cell.length_c   1.000
_cell.angle_alpha   90.00
_cell.angle_beta   90.00
_cell.angle_gamma   90.00
#
_symmetry.space_group_name_H-M   'P 1'
#
loop_
_entity.id
_entity.type
_entity.pdbx_description
1 polymer ?
#
loop_
_entity_poly.entity_id
_entity_poly.type
_entity_poly.pdbx_seq_one_letter_code
_entity_poly.pdbx_strand_id
1 'polypeptide(L)'
;MTKGILGKKVGMTQIFTEAGELIPVTVVEAAPNVVLQVKTVETDGYNAVQVGFDDLRDVLSNKPAKGHVAKANTAPKRFIREFKNIEGLEVGAEITVD
;
A
#
# COMPACT_ATOMS: atom_id res chain seq x y z
N MET A 1 4.59 -9.94 -13.82
CA MET A 1 4.66 -9.53 -12.41
C MET A 1 4.00 -8.18 -12.26
N THR A 2 2.92 -8.11 -11.50
CA THR A 2 2.21 -6.86 -11.27
C THR A 2 2.81 -6.22 -10.02
N LYS A 3 3.38 -5.01 -10.12
CA LYS A 3 3.77 -4.22 -8.95
C LYS A 3 2.64 -3.25 -8.64
N GLY A 4 2.29 -3.10 -7.37
CA GLY A 4 1.19 -2.26 -6.91
C GLY A 4 1.54 -1.54 -5.61
N ILE A 5 1.18 -0.26 -5.54
CA ILE A 5 1.42 0.64 -4.41
C ILE A 5 0.11 1.42 -4.19
N LEU A 6 -0.28 1.60 -2.93
CA LEU A 6 -1.36 2.51 -2.59
C LEU A 6 -0.80 3.91 -2.39
N GLY A 7 -1.54 4.90 -2.87
CA GLY A 7 -1.17 6.29 -2.71
C GLY A 7 -2.38 7.21 -2.66
N LYS A 8 -2.15 8.44 -2.20
CA LYS A 8 -3.15 9.49 -2.10
C LYS A 8 -2.88 10.55 -3.16
N LYS A 9 -3.89 10.90 -3.95
CA LYS A 9 -3.79 12.04 -4.86
C LYS A 9 -3.66 13.33 -4.04
N VAL A 10 -2.53 14.02 -4.19
CA VAL A 10 -2.28 15.32 -3.52
C VAL A 10 -2.83 16.45 -4.37
N GLY A 11 -2.59 16.39 -5.68
CA GLY A 11 -2.99 17.45 -6.60
C GLY A 11 -2.45 17.26 -8.00
N MET A 12 -2.61 18.30 -8.81
CA MET A 12 -2.08 18.35 -10.18
C MET A 12 -1.16 19.58 -10.27
N THR A 13 -0.05 19.42 -10.98
CA THR A 13 0.91 20.49 -11.26
C THR A 13 1.47 20.30 -12.66
N GLN A 14 2.43 21.12 -13.05
CA GLN A 14 3.13 21.02 -14.33
C GLN A 14 4.63 21.01 -14.10
N ILE A 15 5.34 20.25 -14.93
CA ILE A 15 6.80 20.27 -15.01
C ILE A 15 7.22 20.68 -16.42
N PHE A 16 8.40 21.28 -16.53
CA PHE A 16 9.00 21.58 -17.82
C PHE A 16 10.12 20.56 -18.09
N THR A 17 10.15 20.02 -19.30
CA THR A 17 11.27 19.18 -19.74
C THR A 17 12.50 20.03 -20.04
N GLU A 18 13.67 19.41 -20.18
CA GLU A 18 14.91 20.11 -20.58
C GLU A 18 14.79 20.83 -21.94
N ALA A 19 13.89 20.35 -22.81
CA ALA A 19 13.57 20.96 -24.10
C ALA A 19 12.55 22.13 -24.00
N GLY A 20 12.05 22.45 -22.79
CA GLY A 20 11.09 23.53 -22.55
C GLY A 20 9.62 23.14 -22.76
N GLU A 21 9.30 21.86 -22.95
CA GLU A 21 7.92 21.40 -23.12
C GLU A 21 7.19 21.31 -21.77
N LEU A 22 5.93 21.74 -21.72
CA LEU A 22 5.08 21.67 -20.53
C LEU A 22 4.37 20.32 -20.46
N ILE A 23 4.61 19.57 -19.38
CA ILE A 23 3.93 18.30 -19.10
C ILE A 23 3.05 18.46 -17.84
N PRO A 24 1.72 18.28 -17.95
CA PRO A 24 0.85 18.23 -16.78
C PRO A 24 1.05 16.90 -16.05
N VAL A 25 1.24 16.96 -14.74
CA VAL A 25 1.49 15.79 -13.88
C VAL A 25 0.56 15.78 -12.68
N THR A 26 0.21 14.58 -12.22
CA THR A 26 -0.53 14.38 -10.97
C THR A 26 0.45 13.96 -9.88
N VAL A 27 0.46 14.70 -8.77
CA VAL A 27 1.27 14.35 -7.60
C VAL A 27 0.49 13.34 -6.76
N VAL A 28 1.08 12.16 -6.58
CA VAL A 28 0.56 11.09 -5.73
C VAL A 28 1.52 10.88 -4.58
N GLU A 29 1.04 11.03 -3.35
CA GLU A 29 1.75 10.70 -2.13
C GLU A 29 1.67 9.19 -1.92
N ALA A 30 2.81 8.52 -2.02
CA ALA A 30 2.96 7.08 -1.79
C ALA A 30 3.85 6.85 -0.56
N ALA A 31 3.26 7.05 0.62
CA ALA A 31 3.89 6.65 1.88
C ALA A 31 4.15 5.13 1.93
N PRO A 32 5.11 4.67 2.76
CA PRO A 32 5.45 3.26 2.88
C PRO A 32 4.21 2.38 3.13
N ASN A 33 4.06 1.38 2.29
CA ASN A 33 2.94 0.47 2.30
C ASN A 33 3.35 -0.84 2.96
N VAL A 34 2.65 -1.27 4.00
CA VAL A 34 3.07 -2.46 4.75
C VAL A 34 2.25 -3.68 4.34
N VAL A 35 2.92 -4.79 4.08
CA VAL A 35 2.27 -6.07 3.79
C VAL A 35 1.67 -6.66 5.07
N LEU A 36 0.35 -6.76 5.11
CA LEU A 36 -0.39 -7.25 6.29
C LEU A 36 -0.61 -8.76 6.25
N GLN A 37 -0.89 -9.30 5.07
CA GLN A 37 -1.17 -10.71 4.87
C GLN A 37 -0.78 -11.14 3.46
N VAL A 38 -0.21 -12.33 3.34
CA VAL A 38 0.01 -13.02 2.06
C VAL A 38 -1.05 -14.10 1.95
N LYS A 39 -1.84 -14.06 0.88
CA LYS A 39 -2.87 -15.05 0.57
C LYS A 39 -2.34 -16.03 -0.46
N THR A 40 -2.58 -17.31 -0.20
CA THR A 40 -2.14 -18.40 -1.06
C THR A 40 -3.34 -19.20 -1.57
N VAL A 41 -3.16 -19.93 -2.66
CA VAL A 41 -4.21 -20.81 -3.20
C VAL A 41 -4.70 -21.84 -2.16
N GLU A 42 -3.80 -22.34 -1.32
CA GLU A 42 -4.12 -23.37 -0.32
C GLU A 42 -4.99 -22.83 0.82
N THR A 43 -4.76 -21.59 1.25
CA THR A 43 -5.45 -20.99 2.40
C THR A 43 -6.69 -20.21 2.00
N ASP A 44 -6.63 -19.46 0.89
CA ASP A 44 -7.63 -18.46 0.52
C ASP A 44 -8.26 -18.71 -0.86
N GLY A 45 -7.77 -19.70 -1.61
CA GLY A 45 -8.26 -20.04 -2.96
C GLY A 45 -7.73 -19.15 -4.08
N TYR A 46 -6.83 -18.19 -3.78
CA TYR A 46 -6.16 -17.34 -4.77
C TYR A 46 -4.88 -16.73 -4.22
N ASN A 47 -3.99 -16.32 -5.13
CA ASN A 47 -2.74 -15.61 -4.78
C ASN A 47 -2.97 -14.09 -4.76
N ALA A 48 -2.78 -13.49 -3.59
CA ALA A 48 -2.80 -12.04 -3.43
C ALA A 48 -1.97 -11.57 -2.24
N VAL A 49 -1.51 -10.33 -2.32
CA VAL A 49 -0.85 -9.65 -1.20
C VAL A 49 -1.77 -8.55 -0.70
N GLN A 50 -2.06 -8.59 0.60
CA GLN A 50 -2.81 -7.55 1.28
C GLN A 50 -1.85 -6.50 1.86
N VAL A 51 -2.13 -5.24 1.53
CA VAL A 51 -1.26 -4.11 1.81
C VAL A 51 -2.06 -3.04 2.54
N GLY A 52 -1.45 -2.45 3.57
CA GLY A 52 -2.00 -1.35 4.36
C GLY A 52 -1.32 -0.01 4.07
N PHE A 53 -2.13 1.05 3.96
CA PHE A 53 -1.73 2.43 3.67
C PHE A 53 -2.35 3.41 4.67
N ASP A 54 -1.57 4.44 5.01
CA ASP A 54 -1.89 5.52 5.96
C ASP A 54 -2.11 5.04 7.41
N ASP A 55 -1.41 5.64 8.36
CA ASP A 55 -1.49 5.25 9.77
C ASP A 55 -2.74 5.83 10.42
N LEU A 56 -3.46 4.95 11.12
CA LEU A 56 -4.62 5.30 11.93
C LEU A 56 -4.21 5.28 13.40
N ARG A 57 -4.52 6.37 14.10
CA ARG A 57 -4.31 6.47 15.55
C ARG A 57 -5.02 5.32 16.26
N ASP A 58 -4.37 4.71 17.26
CA ASP A 58 -4.88 3.56 17.99
C ASP A 58 -6.27 3.76 18.59
N VAL A 59 -6.58 4.97 19.07
CA VAL A 59 -7.88 5.30 19.67
C VAL A 59 -9.02 5.20 18.64
N LEU A 60 -8.71 5.39 17.35
CA LEU A 60 -9.68 5.34 16.26
C LEU A 60 -9.85 3.93 15.67
N SER A 61 -9.03 2.96 16.10
CA SER A 61 -9.08 1.58 15.59
C SER A 61 -9.88 0.67 16.52
N ASN A 62 -10.73 -0.19 15.92
CA ASN A 62 -11.45 -1.22 16.66
C ASN A 62 -10.54 -2.42 17.01
N LYS A 63 -11.00 -3.27 17.94
CA LYS A 63 -10.23 -4.45 18.39
C LYS A 63 -9.91 -5.44 17.25
N PRO A 64 -10.83 -5.75 16.31
CA PRO A 64 -10.52 -6.65 15.20
C PRO A 64 -9.42 -6.12 14.27
N ALA A 65 -9.46 -4.83 13.89
CA ALA A 65 -8.44 -4.23 13.03
C ALA A 65 -7.07 -4.24 13.71
N LYS A 66 -7.01 -3.96 15.03
CA LYS A 66 -5.77 -4.07 15.81
C LYS A 66 -5.21 -5.49 15.83
N GLY A 67 -6.07 -6.48 16.07
CA GLY A 67 -5.67 -7.89 16.06
C GLY A 67 -5.16 -8.34 14.68
N HIS A 68 -5.73 -7.79 13.60
CA HIS A 68 -5.31 -8.10 12.23
C HIS A 68 -3.90 -7.56 11.93
N VAL A 69 -3.64 -6.29 12.24
CA VAL A 69 -2.33 -5.66 11.99
C VAL A 69 -1.24 -6.12 12.95
N ALA A 70 -1.61 -6.65 14.13
CA ALA A 70 -0.64 -7.16 15.10
C ALA A 70 0.21 -8.32 14.53
N LYS A 71 -0.33 -9.11 13.61
CA LYS A 71 0.42 -10.18 12.91
C LYS A 71 1.58 -9.64 12.08
N ALA A 72 1.43 -8.42 11.56
CA ALA A 72 2.44 -7.73 10.76
C ALA A 72 3.28 -6.74 11.59
N ASN A 73 3.11 -6.71 12.93
CA ASN A 73 3.78 -5.78 13.84
C ASN A 73 3.66 -4.29 13.44
N THR A 74 2.52 -3.89 12.87
CA THR A 74 2.33 -2.52 12.39
C THR A 74 1.25 -1.77 13.15
N ALA A 75 1.31 -0.44 13.11
CA ALA A 75 0.19 0.41 13.50
C ALA A 75 -1.08 0.08 12.68
N PRO A 76 -2.27 0.30 13.24
CA PRO A 76 -3.52 0.18 12.49
C PRO A 76 -3.48 1.06 11.24
N LYS A 77 -3.86 0.49 10.09
CA LYS A 77 -3.85 1.21 8.80
C LYS A 77 -5.25 1.68 8.45
N ARG A 78 -5.37 2.87 7.84
CA ARG A 78 -6.65 3.46 7.44
C ARG A 78 -7.23 2.75 6.20
N PHE A 79 -6.36 2.43 5.25
CA PHE A 79 -6.74 1.76 4.02
C PHE A 79 -6.04 0.41 3.90
N ILE A 80 -6.80 -0.64 3.59
CA ILE A 80 -6.28 -1.98 3.35
C ILE A 80 -6.82 -2.43 2.00
N ARG A 81 -5.93 -2.84 1.10
CA ARG A 81 -6.31 -3.36 -0.24
C ARG A 81 -5.50 -4.59 -0.59
N GLU A 82 -6.02 -5.36 -1.53
CA GLU A 82 -5.38 -6.57 -2.03
C GLU A 82 -4.92 -6.37 -3.47
N PHE A 83 -3.72 -6.85 -3.76
CA PHE A 83 -3.19 -6.94 -5.10
C PHE A 83 -3.04 -8.41 -5.49
N LYS A 84 -3.70 -8.80 -6.58
CA LYS A 84 -3.64 -10.18 -7.11
C LYS A 84 -2.37 -10.39 -7.91
N ASN A 85 -1.90 -11.64 -7.97
CA ASN A 85 -0.74 -12.06 -8.77
C ASN A 85 0.58 -11.34 -8.40
N ILE A 86 0.76 -11.06 -7.10
CA ILE A 86 2.04 -10.62 -6.54
C ILE A 86 2.60 -11.78 -5.72
N GLU A 87 3.86 -12.12 -5.96
CA GLU A 87 4.58 -13.21 -5.32
C GLU A 87 5.89 -12.69 -4.72
N GLY A 88 6.41 -13.35 -3.68
CA GLY A 88 7.72 -13.04 -3.10
C GLY A 88 7.77 -11.88 -2.09
N LEU A 89 6.62 -11.47 -1.53
CA LEU A 89 6.57 -10.53 -0.41
C LEU A 89 6.25 -11.26 0.88
N GLU A 90 6.90 -10.85 1.97
CA GLU A 90 6.68 -11.39 3.31
C GLU A 90 5.79 -10.46 4.13
N VAL A 91 5.10 -11.02 5.14
CA VAL A 91 4.29 -10.24 6.08
C VAL A 91 5.21 -9.31 6.88
N GLY A 92 4.84 -8.03 6.97
CA GLY A 92 5.64 -6.98 7.61
C GLY A 92 6.63 -6.28 6.67
N ALA A 93 6.79 -6.72 5.43
CA ALA A 93 7.62 -6.02 4.45
C ALA A 93 7.02 -4.66 4.07
N GLU A 94 7.88 -3.67 3.84
CA GLU A 94 7.49 -2.34 3.39
C GLU A 94 7.69 -2.21 1.87
N ILE A 95 6.72 -1.62 1.19
CA ILE A 95 6.74 -1.30 -0.23
C ILE A 95 6.88 0.22 -0.36
N THR A 96 8.01 0.66 -0.88
CA THR A 96 8.33 2.06 -1.18
C THR A 96 8.21 2.35 -2.68
N VAL A 97 8.40 3.61 -3.06
CA VAL A 97 8.30 4.07 -4.47
C VAL A 97 9.53 3.66 -5.29
N ASP A 98 10.68 3.50 -4.64
CA ASP A 98 11.95 3.06 -5.24
C ASP A 98 11.91 1.57 -5.65
#